data_AF-T2G9F0-F1
#
_entry.id   AF-T2G9F0-F1
#
_cell.length_a   1.000
_cell.length_b   1.000
_cell.length_c   1.000
_cell.angle_alpha   90.00
_cell.angle_beta   90.00
_cell.angle_gamma   90.00
#
_symmetry.space_group_name_H-M   'P 1'
#
loop_
_entity.id
_entity.type
_entity.pdbx_description
1 polymer ?
#
loop_
_entity_poly.entity_id
_entity_poly.type
_entity_poly.pdbx_seq_one_letter_code
_entity_poly.pdbx_strand_id
1 'polypeptide(L)'
;MNPKDLLVLRQYATVAHHIPGRLRLVFNPAIQKHPSFSSLRESVGMLAGVKATRVNIMAKTMVLEYHPEIIPFAVLQDIFAHQSSDEHVLHCALQLVSPAAQRCVQ
;
A
#
# COMPACT_ATOMS: atom_id res chain seq x y z
N MET A 1 11.63 3.37 -4.69
CA MET A 1 10.29 2.83 -5.03
C MET A 1 10.00 3.09 -6.49
N ASN A 2 9.54 2.08 -7.25
CA ASN A 2 8.91 2.31 -8.55
C ASN A 2 7.39 2.42 -8.30
N PRO A 3 6.76 3.58 -8.51
CA PRO A 3 5.32 3.76 -8.26
C PRO A 3 4.42 2.77 -9.02
N LYS A 4 4.92 2.22 -10.14
CA LYS A 4 4.24 1.18 -10.92
C LYS A 4 4.05 -0.13 -10.14
N ASP A 5 4.90 -0.39 -9.14
CA ASP A 5 4.73 -1.56 -8.26
C ASP A 5 3.39 -1.49 -7.52
N LEU A 6 2.95 -0.30 -7.11
CA LEU A 6 1.68 -0.13 -6.41
C LEU A 6 0.48 -0.46 -7.32
N LEU A 7 0.58 -0.14 -8.61
CA LEU A 7 -0.41 -0.50 -9.62
C LEU A 7 -0.49 -2.02 -9.82
N VAL A 8 0.66 -2.70 -9.83
CA VAL A 8 0.66 -4.18 -9.88
C VAL A 8 0.02 -4.73 -8.61
N LEU A 9 0.39 -4.23 -7.43
CA LEU A 9 -0.15 -4.72 -6.16
C LEU A 9 -1.67 -4.61 -6.10
N ARG A 10 -2.25 -3.46 -6.51
CA ARG A 10 -3.69 -3.22 -6.41
C ARG A 10 -4.52 -4.17 -7.28
N GLN A 11 -3.96 -4.69 -8.38
CA GLN A 11 -4.65 -5.67 -9.24
C GLN A 11 -4.88 -7.00 -8.51
N TYR A 12 -4.05 -7.29 -7.51
CA TYR A 12 -4.10 -8.54 -6.77
C TYR A 12 -4.51 -8.36 -5.32
N ALA A 13 -4.76 -7.14 -4.85
CA ALA A 13 -5.05 -6.84 -3.45
C ALA A 13 -6.44 -6.24 -3.29
N THR A 14 -7.18 -6.70 -2.30
CA THR A 14 -8.48 -6.15 -1.92
C THR A 14 -8.46 -5.77 -0.46
N VAL A 15 -9.09 -4.64 -0.12
CA VAL A 15 -9.27 -4.22 1.27
C VAL A 15 -10.23 -5.17 1.97
N ALA A 16 -9.72 -5.92 2.94
CA ALA A 16 -10.50 -6.87 3.72
C ALA A 16 -11.03 -6.26 5.01
N HIS A 17 -10.23 -5.42 5.66
CA HIS A 17 -10.63 -4.71 6.87
C HIS A 17 -9.77 -3.47 7.07
N HIS A 18 -10.36 -2.41 7.60
CA HIS A 18 -9.67 -1.18 7.92
C HIS A 18 -10.07 -0.69 9.31
N ILE A 19 -9.07 -0.27 10.08
CA ILE A 19 -9.21 0.61 11.23
C ILE A 19 -8.14 1.72 11.13
N PRO A 20 -8.35 2.90 11.75
CA PRO A 20 -7.34 3.95 11.73
C PRO A 20 -5.96 3.43 12.16
N GLY A 21 -4.98 3.60 11.27
CA GLY A 21 -3.60 3.16 11.47
C GLY A 21 -3.31 1.68 11.17
N ARG A 22 -4.31 0.90 10.75
CA ARG A 22 -4.11 -0.48 10.32
C ARG A 22 -5.06 -0.89 9.19
N LEU A 23 -4.48 -1.26 8.06
CA LEU A 23 -5.20 -1.77 6.89
C LEU A 23 -4.86 -3.25 6.68
N ARG A 24 -5.88 -4.10 6.58
CA ARG A 24 -5.73 -5.50 6.19
C ARG A 24 -6.14 -5.67 4.74
N LEU A 25 -5.22 -6.21 3.96
CA LEU A 25 -5.40 -6.57 2.56
C LEU A 25 -5.44 -8.09 2.43
N VAL A 26 -6.28 -8.58 1.53
CA VAL A 26 -6.28 -9.99 1.08
C VAL A 26 -5.77 -10.00 -0.36
N PHE A 27 -4.92 -10.96 -0.68
CA PHE A 27 -4.37 -11.11 -2.02
C PHE A 27 -5.00 -12.25 -2.79
N ASN A 28 -5.15 -12.05 -4.10
CA ASN A 28 -5.43 -13.12 -5.03
C ASN A 28 -4.24 -14.09 -5.08
N PRO A 29 -4.47 -15.42 -4.96
CA PRO A 29 -3.41 -16.43 -5.08
C PRO A 29 -2.52 -16.31 -6.32
N ALA A 30 -3.02 -15.72 -7.41
CA ALA A 30 -2.23 -15.48 -8.62
C ALA A 30 -0.96 -14.66 -8.37
N ILE A 31 -0.94 -13.80 -7.34
CA ILE A 31 0.22 -12.95 -7.01
C ILE A 31 1.46 -13.77 -6.62
N GLN A 32 1.28 -14.99 -6.11
CA GLN A 32 2.40 -15.84 -5.68
C GLN A 32 3.29 -16.28 -6.84
N LYS A 33 2.75 -16.28 -8.07
CA LYS A 33 3.50 -16.56 -9.29
C LYS A 33 4.18 -15.32 -9.87
N HIS A 34 3.90 -14.14 -9.31
CA HIS A 34 4.45 -12.90 -9.80
C HIS A 34 5.83 -12.66 -9.19
N PRO A 35 6.90 -12.50 -9.99
CA PRO A 35 8.27 -12.35 -9.50
C PRO A 35 8.44 -11.11 -8.61
N SER A 36 7.58 -10.10 -8.79
CA SER A 36 7.62 -8.87 -7.99
C SER A 36 6.95 -8.99 -6.62
N PHE A 37 6.38 -10.12 -6.20
CA PHE A 37 5.67 -10.16 -4.90
C PHE A 37 6.56 -9.80 -3.70
N SER A 38 7.82 -10.24 -3.72
CA SER A 38 8.82 -9.85 -2.71
C SER A 38 9.14 -8.35 -2.77
N SER A 39 9.38 -7.81 -3.96
CA SER A 39 9.68 -6.38 -4.15
C SER A 39 8.49 -5.48 -3.84
N LEU A 40 7.25 -5.96 -4.01
CA LEU A 40 6.02 -5.26 -3.65
C LEU A 40 5.94 -5.02 -2.15
N ARG A 41 6.34 -6.00 -1.32
CA ARG A 41 6.38 -5.85 0.15
C ARG A 41 7.32 -4.71 0.55
N GLU A 42 8.49 -4.66 -0.08
CA GLU A 42 9.50 -3.63 0.17
C GLU A 42 9.02 -2.26 -0.33
N SER A 43 8.39 -2.20 -1.50
CA SER A 43 7.84 -0.97 -2.06
C SER A 43 6.75 -0.34 -1.20
N VAL A 44 5.85 -1.12 -0.61
CA VAL A 44 4.82 -0.58 0.31
C VAL A 44 5.42 -0.09 1.63
N GLY A 45 6.44 -0.77 2.14
CA GLY A 45 7.14 -0.36 3.36
C GLY A 45 7.89 0.97 3.23
N MET A 46 8.16 1.43 2.00
CA MET A 46 8.83 2.71 1.72
C MET A 46 7.89 3.92 1.66
N LEU A 47 6.57 3.73 1.72
CA LEU A 47 5.62 4.85 1.71
C LEU A 47 5.76 5.67 3.00
N ALA A 48 5.85 7.00 2.88
CA ALA A 48 5.92 7.89 4.02
C ALA A 48 4.69 7.73 4.90
N GLY A 49 4.90 7.49 6.19
CA GLY A 49 3.83 7.23 7.15
C GLY A 49 3.46 5.75 7.30
N VAL A 50 4.05 4.82 6.53
CA VAL A 50 3.97 3.39 6.83
C VAL A 50 4.93 3.05 7.96
N LYS A 51 4.41 2.40 9.01
CA LYS A 51 5.18 1.95 10.18
C LYS A 51 5.75 0.57 9.95
N ALA A 52 4.93 -0.34 9.47
CA ALA A 52 5.28 -1.74 9.31
C ALA A 52 4.37 -2.42 8.30
N THR A 53 4.94 -3.41 7.61
CA THR A 53 4.20 -4.26 6.67
C THR A 53 4.43 -5.71 7.03
N ARG A 54 3.35 -6.43 7.34
CA ARG A 54 3.38 -7.86 7.69
C ARG A 54 2.63 -8.65 6.63
N VAL A 55 3.32 -9.56 5.96
CA VAL A 55 2.73 -10.43 4.93
C VAL A 55 2.64 -11.84 5.45
N ASN A 56 1.44 -12.43 5.41
CA ASN A 56 1.21 -13.85 5.62
C ASN A 56 0.91 -14.49 4.25
N ILE A 57 1.91 -15.18 3.69
CA ILE A 57 1.84 -15.81 2.37
C ILE A 57 0.83 -16.96 2.38
N MET A 58 0.81 -17.75 3.45
CA MET A 58 -0.08 -18.91 3.60
C MET A 58 -1.55 -18.47 3.65
N ALA A 59 -1.84 -17.45 4.46
CA ALA A 59 -3.19 -16.88 4.57
C ALA A 59 -3.52 -15.90 3.42
N LYS A 60 -2.55 -15.57 2.56
CA LYS A 60 -2.67 -14.58 1.48
C LYS A 60 -3.17 -13.23 1.98
N THR A 61 -2.63 -12.77 3.10
CA THR A 61 -3.01 -11.48 3.67
C THR A 61 -1.80 -10.61 3.94
N MET A 62 -1.98 -9.30 3.84
CA MET A 62 -1.04 -8.31 4.34
C MET A 62 -1.71 -7.41 5.37
N VAL A 63 -0.97 -7.07 6.40
CA VAL A 63 -1.32 -6.02 7.35
C VAL A 63 -0.35 -4.88 7.14
N LEU A 64 -0.90 -3.72 6.85
CA LEU A 64 -0.20 -2.45 6.72
C LEU A 64 -0.50 -1.62 7.96
N GLU A 65 0.50 -1.34 8.77
CA GLU A 65 0.43 -0.39 9.88
C GLU A 65 0.92 0.96 9.39
N TYR A 66 0.14 2.01 9.62
CA TYR A 66 0.43 3.36 9.14
C TYR A 66 0.06 4.44 10.16
N HIS A 67 0.55 5.65 9.95
CA HIS A 67 0.16 6.84 10.68
C HIS A 67 -1.07 7.45 9.99
N PRO A 68 -2.28 7.40 10.60
CA PRO A 68 -3.48 7.95 9.97
C PRO A 68 -3.42 9.48 9.82
N GLU A 69 -2.57 10.15 10.58
CA GLU A 69 -2.30 11.60 10.48
C GLU A 69 -1.45 11.96 9.25
N ILE A 70 -0.65 11.02 8.74
CA ILE A 70 0.22 11.21 7.57
C ILE A 70 -0.45 10.65 6.32
N ILE A 71 -1.07 9.47 6.43
CA ILE A 71 -1.80 8.82 5.35
C ILE A 71 -3.27 8.70 5.76
N PRO A 72 -4.13 9.63 5.33
CA PRO A 72 -5.57 9.48 5.52
C PRO A 72 -6.06 8.18 4.87
N PHE A 73 -7.00 7.49 5.52
CA PHE A 73 -7.54 6.23 4.97
C PHE A 73 -8.11 6.41 3.57
N ALA A 74 -8.72 7.56 3.26
CA ALA A 74 -9.24 7.86 1.93
C ALA A 74 -8.17 7.67 0.83
N VAL A 75 -6.92 8.08 1.08
CA VAL A 75 -5.81 7.90 0.12
C VAL A 75 -5.50 6.43 -0.10
N LEU A 76 -5.48 5.62 0.97
CA LEU A 76 -5.28 4.17 0.86
C LEU A 76 -6.47 3.50 0.16
N GLN A 77 -7.69 3.96 0.45
CA GLN A 77 -8.88 3.51 -0.23
C GLN A 77 -8.79 3.80 -1.73
N ASP A 78 -8.36 4.99 -2.14
CA ASP A 78 -8.21 5.34 -3.55
C ASP A 78 -7.11 4.53 -4.24
N ILE A 79 -6.00 4.25 -3.55
CA ILE A 79 -4.93 3.39 -4.05
C ILE A 79 -5.41 1.95 -4.30
N PHE A 80 -6.18 1.38 -3.36
CA PHE A 80 -6.62 -0.02 -3.41
C PHE A 80 -8.03 -0.21 -3.97
N ALA A 81 -8.74 0.86 -4.32
CA ALA A 81 -10.03 0.79 -4.99
C ALA A 81 -9.84 0.48 -6.48
N HIS A 82 -10.61 -0.48 -6.98
CA HIS A 82 -10.59 -0.86 -8.41
C HIS A 82 -11.20 0.22 -9.34
N GLN A 83 -11.82 1.26 -8.79
CA GLN A 83 -12.50 2.32 -9.55
C GLN A 83 -11.58 3.52 -9.84
N SER A 84 -10.45 3.63 -9.15
CA SER A 84 -9.48 4.72 -9.37
C SER A 84 -8.68 4.49 -10.64
N SER A 85 -8.41 5.53 -11.43
CA SER A 85 -7.53 5.41 -12.59
C SER A 85 -6.08 5.16 -12.17
N ASP A 86 -5.29 4.56 -13.05
CA ASP A 86 -3.87 4.30 -12.78
C ASP A 86 -3.09 5.61 -12.58
N GLU A 87 -3.45 6.68 -13.30
CA GLU A 87 -2.88 8.02 -13.13
C GLU A 87 -3.17 8.59 -11.74
N HIS A 88 -4.38 8.39 -11.23
CA HIS A 88 -4.76 8.86 -9.90
C HIS A 88 -3.97 8.13 -8.81
N VAL A 89 -3.87 6.80 -8.91
CA VAL A 89 -3.09 6.00 -7.96
C VAL A 89 -1.61 6.38 -8.01
N LEU A 90 -1.06 6.61 -9.21
CA LEU A 90 0.31 7.07 -9.39
C LEU A 90 0.55 8.43 -8.73
N HIS A 91 -0.38 9.37 -8.90
CA HIS A 91 -0.32 10.69 -8.27
C HIS A 91 -0.33 10.59 -6.75
N CYS A 92 -1.26 9.82 -6.17
CA CYS A 92 -1.29 9.56 -4.72
C CYS A 92 -0.01 8.89 -4.23
N ALA A 93 0.51 7.90 -4.97
CA ALA A 93 1.75 7.23 -4.63
C ALA A 93 2.92 8.21 -4.56
N LEU A 94 3.08 9.08 -5.58
CA LEU A 94 4.14 10.07 -5.65
C LEU A 94 4.12 11.07 -4.48
N GLN A 95 2.93 11.47 -4.03
CA GLN A 95 2.77 12.33 -2.85
C GLN A 95 3.28 11.66 -1.57
N LEU A 96 3.17 10.32 -1.49
CA LEU A 96 3.64 9.53 -0.35
C LEU A 96 5.12 9.14 -0.43
N VAL A 97 5.82 9.37 -1.55
CA VAL A 97 7.28 9.11 -1.67
C VAL A 97 8.12 10.37 -1.43
N SER A 98 7.50 11.54 -1.25
CA SER A 98 8.24 12.79 -1.07
C SER A 98 8.77 12.96 0.37
N PRO A 99 10.06 13.35 0.55
CA PRO A 99 10.67 13.55 1.86
C PRO A 99 10.06 14.71 2.67
N ALA A 100 9.21 15.55 2.06
CA ALA A 100 8.51 16.63 2.75
C ALA A 100 7.53 16.12 3.83
N ALA A 101 6.99 14.89 3.68
CA ALA A 101 6.13 14.27 4.70
C ALA A 101 6.90 13.82 5.97
N GLN A 102 8.24 13.79 5.93
CA GLN A 102 9.09 13.31 7.03
C GLN A 102 9.44 14.41 8.05
N ARG A 103 9.03 15.67 7.83
CA ARG A 103 9.44 16.82 8.67
C ARG A 103 8.44 17.27 9.74
N CYS A 104 7.25 16.69 9.83
CA CYS A 104 6.22 17.17 10.77
C CYS A 104 6.10 16.38 12.08
N VAL A 105 7.03 15.45 12.36
CA VAL A 105 7.09 14.79 13.67
C VAL A 105 8.49 15.03 14.24
N GLN A 106 8.69 16.23 14.81
CA GLN A 106 9.72 16.50 15.80
C GLN A 106 9.14 16.35 17.20
#